data_AF-A0A523C4Q8-F1
#
_entry.id   AF-A0A523C4Q8-F1
#
_cell.length_a   1.000
_cell.length_b   1.000
_cell.length_c   1.000
_cell.angle_alpha   90.00
_cell.angle_beta   90.00
_cell.angle_gamma   90.00
#
_symmetry.space_group_name_H-M   'P 1'
#
loop_
_entity.id
_entity.type
_entity.pdbx_description
1 polymer ?
#
loop_
_entity_poly.entity_id
_entity_poly.type
_entity_poly.pdbx_seq_one_letter_code
_entity_poly.pdbx_strand_id
1 'polypeptide(L)'
;MKFEIGDETDQALTTTLVHEFVLCKDSFERFAALAKMNIMGRRDKATKIRCYDAYASFLHHLYEFYVGCIKRDFRSTVNVQSRVLDQIFNREVTKLLKNRVDAIKGGYAPSWENHISVYQVEVPAEFGAQFRKIRNRTVHASTKRSSPGDELPLGQFYEKYHGFVYLLYYSPQWLWTVKDIETQDWKSIEEFDLAVRRSGRGTKPDV
;
A
#
# COMPACT_ATOMS: atom_id res chain seq x y z
N MET A 1 -3.77 -14.09 17.45
CA MET A 1 -3.51 -15.54 17.42
C MET A 1 -2.07 -15.77 16.98
N LYS A 2 -1.35 -16.73 17.57
CA LYS A 2 -0.05 -17.18 17.07
C LYS A 2 -0.27 -18.27 16.01
N PHE A 3 0.62 -18.36 15.04
CA PHE A 3 0.52 -19.31 13.92
C PHE A 3 1.93 -19.76 13.47
N GLU A 4 2.02 -20.82 12.68
CA GLU A 4 3.26 -21.29 12.08
C GLU A 4 3.31 -21.03 10.57
N ILE A 5 4.51 -20.83 10.02
CA ILE A 5 4.67 -20.61 8.58
C ILE A 5 4.17 -21.85 7.82
N GLY A 6 3.33 -21.62 6.81
CA GLY A 6 2.71 -22.66 6.00
C GLY A 6 1.40 -23.23 6.54
N ASP A 7 0.96 -22.87 7.75
CA ASP A 7 -0.36 -23.28 8.26
C ASP A 7 -1.51 -22.52 7.57
N GLU A 8 -2.76 -22.92 7.84
CA GLU A 8 -3.94 -22.30 7.24
C GLU A 8 -4.03 -20.78 7.49
N THR A 9 -3.56 -20.32 8.66
CA THR A 9 -3.57 -18.91 9.03
C THR A 9 -2.51 -18.13 8.25
N ASP A 10 -1.28 -18.68 8.13
CA ASP A 10 -0.23 -18.09 7.30
C ASP A 10 -0.64 -18.03 5.83
N GLN A 11 -1.27 -19.09 5.31
CA GLN A 11 -1.78 -19.14 3.94
C GLN A 11 -2.86 -18.09 3.72
N ALA A 12 -3.85 -17.98 4.60
CA ALA A 12 -4.89 -16.95 4.52
C ALA A 12 -4.33 -15.52 4.62
N LEU A 13 -3.35 -15.31 5.52
CA LEU A 13 -2.65 -14.03 5.62
C LEU A 13 -1.85 -13.73 4.34
N THR A 14 -1.21 -14.74 3.74
CA THR A 14 -0.44 -14.60 2.50
C THR A 14 -1.37 -14.22 1.34
N THR A 15 -2.51 -14.90 1.16
CA THR A 15 -3.54 -14.50 0.18
C THR A 15 -3.99 -13.06 0.40
N THR A 16 -4.20 -12.66 1.66
CA THR A 16 -4.58 -11.28 2.01
C THR A 16 -3.49 -10.27 1.64
N LEU A 17 -2.21 -10.59 1.93
CA LEU A 17 -1.07 -9.75 1.58
C LEU A 17 -0.90 -9.58 0.08
N VAL A 18 -1.08 -10.66 -0.68
CA VAL A 18 -1.06 -10.64 -2.13
C VAL A 18 -2.18 -9.72 -2.66
N HIS A 19 -3.41 -9.86 -2.13
CA HIS A 19 -4.53 -9.01 -2.51
C HIS A 19 -4.28 -7.54 -2.18
N GLU A 20 -3.80 -7.21 -0.98
CA GLU A 20 -3.44 -5.83 -0.60
C GLU A 20 -2.37 -5.25 -1.54
N PHE A 21 -1.40 -6.07 -1.97
CA PHE A 21 -0.38 -5.61 -2.90
C PHE A 21 -0.93 -5.36 -4.32
N VAL A 22 -1.89 -6.18 -4.78
CA VAL A 22 -2.63 -5.93 -6.04
C VAL A 22 -3.38 -4.60 -5.95
N LEU A 23 -4.16 -4.38 -4.88
CA LEU A 23 -4.89 -3.12 -4.68
C LEU A 23 -3.96 -1.91 -4.56
N CYS A 24 -2.81 -2.08 -3.93
CA CYS A 24 -1.76 -1.07 -3.82
C CYS A 24 -1.22 -0.68 -5.21
N LYS A 25 -0.87 -1.68 -6.02
CA LYS A 25 -0.37 -1.48 -7.39
C LYS A 25 -1.40 -0.78 -8.27
N ASP A 26 -2.65 -1.24 -8.29
CA ASP A 26 -3.73 -0.64 -9.08
C ASP A 26 -3.97 0.82 -8.67
N SER A 27 -3.95 1.11 -7.36
CA SER A 27 -4.09 2.46 -6.83
C SER A 27 -2.92 3.37 -7.25
N PHE A 28 -1.69 2.84 -7.22
CA PHE A 28 -0.50 3.58 -7.67
C PHE A 28 -0.55 3.88 -9.16
N GLU A 29 -0.87 2.90 -10.00
CA GLU A 29 -0.97 3.08 -11.45
C GLU A 29 -2.05 4.11 -11.82
N ARG A 30 -3.21 4.03 -11.15
CA ARG A 30 -4.27 5.03 -11.28
C ARG A 30 -3.81 6.42 -10.84
N PHE A 31 -3.08 6.53 -9.73
CA PHE A 31 -2.49 7.78 -9.28
C PHE A 31 -1.52 8.33 -10.33
N ALA A 32 -0.58 7.52 -10.83
CA ALA A 32 0.42 7.93 -11.81
C ALA A 32 -0.24 8.45 -13.10
N ALA A 33 -1.28 7.77 -13.59
CA ALA A 33 -2.05 8.21 -14.74
C ALA A 33 -2.74 9.58 -14.51
N LEU A 34 -3.43 9.74 -13.38
CA LEU A 34 -4.13 10.98 -13.03
C LEU A 34 -3.17 12.15 -12.75
N ALA A 35 -2.06 11.88 -12.07
CA ALA A 35 -1.01 12.85 -11.79
C ALA A 35 -0.39 13.36 -13.10
N LYS A 36 -0.10 12.46 -14.05
CA LYS A 36 0.37 12.82 -15.39
C LYS A 36 -0.61 13.75 -16.10
N MET A 37 -1.91 13.45 -16.09
CA MET A 37 -2.94 14.31 -16.69
C MET A 37 -2.98 15.71 -16.05
N ASN A 38 -2.87 15.78 -14.73
CA ASN A 38 -2.87 17.04 -13.98
C ASN A 38 -1.63 17.89 -14.30
N ILE A 39 -0.45 17.27 -14.38
CA ILE A 39 0.81 17.91 -14.79
C ILE A 39 0.72 18.43 -16.23
N MET A 40 0.14 17.64 -17.14
CA MET A 40 -0.08 18.00 -18.54
C MET A 40 -1.19 19.04 -18.78
N GLY A 41 -1.77 19.62 -17.71
CA GLY A 41 -2.66 20.78 -17.80
C GLY A 41 -4.15 20.48 -17.61
N ARG A 42 -4.56 19.22 -17.43
CA ARG A 42 -5.95 18.90 -17.09
C ARG A 42 -6.22 19.14 -15.60
N ARG A 43 -6.68 20.35 -15.27
CA ARG A 43 -6.82 20.84 -13.89
C ARG A 43 -8.26 20.91 -13.38
N ASP A 44 -9.19 20.17 -13.98
CA ASP A 44 -10.57 20.14 -13.52
C ASP A 44 -10.68 19.56 -12.10
N LYS A 45 -11.69 20.01 -11.34
CA LYS A 45 -11.86 19.63 -9.92
C LYS A 45 -12.03 18.12 -9.74
N ALA A 46 -12.73 17.45 -10.66
CA ALA A 46 -12.98 16.02 -10.56
C ALA A 46 -11.68 15.21 -10.74
N THR A 47 -10.81 15.60 -11.68
CA THR A 47 -9.49 14.99 -11.85
C THR A 47 -8.63 15.17 -10.61
N LYS A 48 -8.64 16.35 -9.97
CA LYS A 48 -7.90 16.59 -8.72
C LYS A 48 -8.39 15.71 -7.57
N ILE A 49 -9.70 15.59 -7.39
CA ILE A 49 -10.31 14.73 -6.36
C ILE A 49 -9.94 13.27 -6.61
N ARG A 50 -10.09 12.78 -7.85
CA ARG A 50 -9.71 11.40 -8.20
C ARG A 50 -8.22 11.13 -7.99
N CYS A 51 -7.36 12.10 -8.31
CA CYS A 51 -5.91 11.98 -8.09
C CYS A 51 -5.59 11.91 -6.59
N TYR A 52 -6.25 12.75 -5.79
CA TYR A 52 -6.16 12.72 -4.33
C TYR A 52 -6.59 11.35 -3.79
N ASP A 53 -7.74 10.84 -4.23
CA ASP A 53 -8.30 9.57 -3.77
C ASP A 53 -7.42 8.39 -4.17
N ALA A 54 -6.90 8.36 -5.40
CA ALA A 54 -5.99 7.32 -5.87
C ALA A 54 -4.69 7.29 -5.03
N TYR A 55 -4.11 8.46 -4.73
CA TYR A 55 -2.93 8.53 -3.86
C TYR A 55 -3.24 8.10 -2.42
N ALA A 56 -4.39 8.50 -1.89
CA ALA A 56 -4.87 8.09 -0.57
C ALA A 56 -5.07 6.57 -0.45
N SER A 57 -5.67 5.93 -1.46
CA SER A 57 -5.83 4.48 -1.56
C SER A 57 -4.48 3.77 -1.67
N PHE A 58 -3.57 4.28 -2.50
CA PHE A 58 -2.21 3.75 -2.62
C PHE A 58 -1.50 3.72 -1.25
N LEU A 59 -1.53 4.82 -0.51
CA LEU A 59 -0.95 4.90 0.83
C LEU A 59 -1.61 3.94 1.81
N HIS A 60 -2.93 3.78 1.73
CA HIS A 60 -3.67 2.87 2.60
C HIS A 60 -3.24 1.41 2.38
N HIS A 61 -3.32 0.91 1.15
CA HIS A 61 -2.99 -0.47 0.82
C HIS A 61 -1.51 -0.77 1.05
N LEU A 62 -0.61 0.17 0.74
CA LEU A 62 0.81 0.01 1.06
C LEU A 62 1.04 -0.14 2.56
N TYR A 63 0.37 0.69 3.37
CA TYR A 63 0.49 0.61 4.82
C TYR A 63 -0.07 -0.72 5.36
N GLU A 64 -1.25 -1.16 4.92
CA GLU A 64 -1.83 -2.44 5.36
C GLU A 64 -0.99 -3.63 4.93
N PHE A 65 -0.45 -3.62 3.71
CA PHE A 65 0.48 -4.62 3.22
C PHE A 65 1.67 -4.78 4.18
N TYR A 66 2.37 -3.69 4.50
CA TYR A 66 3.52 -3.75 5.42
C TYR A 66 3.10 -4.16 6.85
N VAL A 67 1.95 -3.71 7.35
CA VAL A 67 1.44 -4.17 8.66
C VAL A 67 1.20 -5.67 8.65
N GLY A 68 0.64 -6.23 7.56
CA GLY A 68 0.46 -7.67 7.41
C GLY A 68 1.80 -8.41 7.32
N CYS A 69 2.80 -7.88 6.60
CA CYS A 69 4.15 -8.46 6.55
C CYS A 69 4.77 -8.51 7.96
N ILE A 70 4.66 -7.43 8.73
CA ILE A 70 5.17 -7.37 10.11
C ILE A 70 4.44 -8.39 11.01
N LYS A 71 3.12 -8.51 10.88
CA LYS A 71 2.33 -9.54 11.58
C LYS A 71 2.81 -10.94 11.22
N ARG A 72 3.14 -11.18 9.95
CA ARG A 72 3.70 -12.43 9.46
C ARG A 72 5.07 -12.74 10.04
N ASP A 73 5.96 -11.75 10.06
CA ASP A 73 7.29 -11.88 10.67
C ASP A 73 7.21 -12.17 12.18
N PHE A 74 6.21 -11.60 12.87
CA PHE A 74 5.94 -11.88 14.29
C PHE A 74 5.16 -13.18 14.53
N ARG A 75 4.79 -13.89 13.45
CA ARG A 75 3.95 -15.10 13.48
C ARG A 75 2.69 -14.89 14.32
N SER A 76 2.06 -13.72 14.17
CA SER A 76 0.98 -13.26 15.03
C SER A 76 0.00 -12.36 14.30
N THR A 77 -1.29 -12.69 14.36
CA THR A 77 -2.36 -11.82 13.83
C THR A 77 -2.76 -10.69 14.78
N VAL A 78 -2.18 -10.64 15.98
CA VAL A 78 -2.48 -9.62 17.00
C VAL A 78 -2.06 -8.24 16.52
N ASN A 79 -2.82 -7.22 16.92
CA ASN A 79 -2.48 -5.84 16.61
C ASN A 79 -1.16 -5.42 17.25
N VAL A 80 -0.25 -4.91 16.41
CA VAL A 80 1.03 -4.35 16.84
C VAL A 80 0.80 -2.93 17.33
N GLN A 81 1.47 -2.54 18.42
CA GLN A 81 1.37 -1.19 18.95
C GLN A 81 1.80 -0.16 17.89
N SER A 82 1.03 0.92 17.76
CA SER A 82 1.26 1.96 16.73
C SER A 82 2.68 2.52 16.76
N ARG A 83 3.24 2.79 17.95
CA ARG A 83 4.60 3.31 18.10
C ARG A 83 5.66 2.34 17.58
N VAL A 84 5.43 1.04 17.73
CA VAL A 84 6.34 -0.01 17.22
C VAL A 84 6.27 -0.05 15.69
N LEU A 85 5.07 0.02 15.11
CA LEU A 85 4.90 0.12 13.66
C LEU A 85 5.60 1.37 13.10
N ASP A 86 5.40 2.53 13.72
CA ASP A 86 6.03 3.79 13.31
C ASP A 86 7.57 3.66 13.24
N GLN A 87 8.17 2.99 14.24
CA GLN A 87 9.61 2.73 14.28
C GLN A 87 10.06 1.72 13.22
N ILE A 88 9.28 0.66 12.96
CA ILE A 88 9.59 -0.33 11.93
C ILE A 88 9.58 0.32 10.54
N PHE A 89 8.59 1.16 10.23
CA PHE A 89 8.55 1.90 8.96
C PHE A 89 9.80 2.76 8.75
N ASN A 90 10.22 3.52 9.77
CA ASN A 90 11.43 4.33 9.67
C ASN A 90 12.67 3.46 9.41
N ARG A 91 12.82 2.36 10.17
CA ARG A 91 13.94 1.42 10.00
C ARG A 91 13.96 0.78 8.62
N GLU A 92 12.78 0.41 8.10
CA GLU A 92 12.66 -0.21 6.79
C GLU A 92 13.11 0.74 5.68
N VAL A 93 12.65 2.00 5.70
CA VAL A 93 13.09 3.00 4.73
C VAL A 93 14.60 3.25 4.84
N THR A 94 15.12 3.39 6.07
CA THR A 94 16.58 3.58 6.29
C THR A 94 17.38 2.41 5.71
N LYS A 95 16.90 1.17 5.91
CA LYS A 95 17.51 -0.04 5.34
C LYS A 95 17.48 0.00 3.80
N LEU A 96 16.35 0.35 3.20
CA LEU A 96 16.20 0.43 1.75
C LEU A 96 17.12 1.50 1.14
N LEU A 97 17.22 2.68 1.74
CA LEU A 97 18.14 3.73 1.31
C LEU A 97 19.59 3.26 1.36
N LYS A 98 19.99 2.64 2.47
CA LYS A 98 21.34 2.08 2.63
C LYS A 98 21.65 1.03 1.57
N ASN A 99 20.73 0.10 1.33
CA ASN A 99 20.89 -0.95 0.32
C ASN A 99 21.11 -0.36 -1.09
N ARG A 100 20.43 0.74 -1.44
CA ARG A 100 20.61 1.44 -2.72
C ARG A 100 22.00 2.08 -2.80
N VAL A 101 22.42 2.78 -1.75
CA VAL A 101 23.76 3.38 -1.66
C VAL A 101 24.85 2.32 -1.81
N ASP A 102 24.72 1.19 -1.11
CA ASP A 102 25.67 0.09 -1.14
C ASP A 102 25.72 -0.56 -2.54
N ALA A 103 24.57 -0.71 -3.21
CA ALA A 103 24.50 -1.23 -4.59
C ALA A 103 25.20 -0.33 -5.61
N ILE A 104 25.02 0.99 -5.51
CA ILE A 104 25.65 1.94 -6.42
C ILE A 104 27.17 1.95 -6.19
N LYS A 105 27.61 2.01 -4.93
CA LYS A 105 29.04 1.97 -4.59
C LYS A 105 29.70 0.65 -5.00
N GLY A 106 28.97 -0.45 -4.91
CA GLY A 106 29.43 -1.77 -5.31
C GLY A 106 29.41 -2.04 -6.82
N GLY A 107 28.87 -1.12 -7.63
CA GLY A 107 28.83 -1.25 -9.10
C GLY A 107 27.83 -2.29 -9.62
N TYR A 108 26.91 -2.77 -8.79
CA TYR A 108 25.85 -3.73 -9.19
C TYR A 108 24.45 -3.10 -9.18
N ALA A 109 24.37 -1.78 -9.00
CA ALA A 109 23.13 -1.04 -9.25
C ALA A 109 22.74 -1.10 -10.74
N PRO A 110 21.45 -1.24 -11.07
CA PRO A 110 20.98 -1.17 -12.45
C PRO A 110 21.34 0.16 -13.13
N SER A 111 21.49 0.16 -14.45
CA SER A 111 21.89 1.36 -15.22
C SER A 111 20.86 2.49 -15.19
N TRP A 112 19.60 2.17 -14.87
CA TRP A 112 18.51 3.15 -14.73
C TRP A 112 18.33 3.65 -13.29
N GLU A 113 19.19 3.22 -12.36
CA GLU A 113 19.16 3.69 -10.98
C GLU A 113 19.49 5.20 -10.91
N ASN A 114 18.82 5.91 -10.00
CA ASN A 114 19.12 7.34 -9.82
C ASN A 114 20.56 7.53 -9.30
N HIS A 115 21.07 8.75 -9.45
CA HIS A 115 22.34 9.13 -8.85
C HIS A 115 22.33 8.93 -7.33
N ILE A 116 23.47 8.52 -6.77
CA ILE A 116 23.63 8.16 -5.34
C ILE A 116 23.12 9.23 -4.37
N SER A 117 23.22 10.51 -4.75
CA SER A 117 22.77 11.64 -3.93
C SER A 117 21.27 11.61 -3.61
N VAL A 118 20.45 10.93 -4.43
CA VAL A 118 19.01 10.75 -4.17
C VAL A 118 18.76 9.88 -2.94
N TYR A 119 19.70 8.98 -2.61
CA TYR A 119 19.55 8.00 -1.53
C TYR A 119 20.31 8.39 -0.25
N GLN A 120 21.20 9.39 -0.32
CA GLN A 120 21.95 9.90 0.83
C GLN A 120 21.14 10.93 1.62
N VAL A 121 19.95 10.53 2.05
CA VAL A 121 19.03 11.36 2.84
C VAL A 121 18.70 10.68 4.16
N GLU A 122 18.48 11.48 5.20
CA GLU A 122 18.02 10.96 6.49
C GLU A 122 16.50 10.78 6.48
N VAL A 123 16.03 9.66 7.03
CA VAL A 123 14.59 9.41 7.20
C VAL A 123 14.12 10.20 8.43
N PRO A 124 13.18 11.16 8.26
CA PRO A 124 12.67 11.92 9.39
C PRO A 124 12.03 11.01 10.45
N ALA A 125 12.33 11.25 11.72
CA ALA A 125 11.90 10.39 12.83
C ALA A 125 10.37 10.27 12.94
N GLU A 126 9.63 11.24 12.43
CA GLU A 126 8.18 11.26 12.40
C GLU A 126 7.54 10.56 11.20
N PHE A 127 8.32 10.07 10.23
CA PHE A 127 7.80 9.50 8.97
C PHE A 127 6.74 8.43 9.20
N GLY A 128 7.04 7.36 9.96
CA GLY A 128 6.10 6.27 10.22
C GLY A 128 4.81 6.76 10.90
N ALA A 129 4.93 7.67 11.87
CA ALA A 129 3.79 8.27 12.54
C ALA A 129 2.92 9.10 11.58
N GLN A 130 3.54 9.88 10.68
CA GLN A 130 2.82 10.65 9.67
C GLN A 130 2.15 9.75 8.63
N PHE A 131 2.82 8.67 8.22
CA PHE A 131 2.27 7.71 7.29
C PHE A 131 0.99 7.06 7.85
N ARG A 132 1.05 6.59 9.11
CA ARG A 132 -0.11 6.05 9.82
C ARG A 132 -1.25 7.07 9.97
N LYS A 133 -0.93 8.32 10.33
CA LYS A 133 -1.94 9.40 10.45
C LYS A 133 -2.66 9.64 9.12
N ILE A 134 -1.91 9.70 8.02
CA ILE A 134 -2.48 9.86 6.67
C ILE A 134 -3.39 8.68 6.32
N ARG A 135 -2.96 7.45 6.58
CA ARG A 135 -3.80 6.25 6.37
C ARG A 135 -5.10 6.31 7.18
N ASN A 136 -5.05 6.71 8.45
CA ASN A 136 -6.25 6.72 9.29
C ASN A 136 -7.32 7.74 8.81
N ARG A 137 -6.91 8.89 8.30
CA ARG A 137 -7.86 9.92 7.81
C ARG A 137 -8.49 9.59 6.45
N THR A 138 -7.84 8.77 5.64
CA THR A 138 -8.34 8.40 4.30
C THR A 138 -9.33 7.25 4.39
N VAL A 139 -9.23 6.39 5.40
CA VAL A 139 -10.15 5.28 5.65
C VAL A 139 -11.44 5.72 6.32
N HIS A 140 -11.40 6.71 7.22
CA HIS A 140 -12.60 7.18 7.93
C HIS A 140 -13.12 8.50 7.37
N ALA A 141 -14.42 8.76 7.53
CA ALA A 141 -15.06 10.05 7.26
C ALA A 141 -14.63 11.12 8.28
N SER A 142 -13.32 11.40 8.30
CA SER A 142 -12.70 12.38 9.19
C SER A 142 -12.77 13.76 8.54
N THR A 143 -13.27 14.75 9.30
CA THR A 143 -13.23 16.17 8.89
C THR A 143 -11.81 16.64 8.60
N LYS A 144 -10.80 15.98 9.18
CA LYS A 144 -9.37 16.23 8.94
C LYS A 144 -8.94 15.96 7.49
N ARG A 145 -9.76 15.25 6.71
CA ARG A 145 -9.53 15.04 5.28
C ARG A 145 -9.70 16.34 4.49
N SER A 146 -10.74 17.13 4.80
CA SER A 146 -11.02 18.41 4.14
C SER A 146 -10.44 19.60 4.89
N SER A 147 -10.31 19.49 6.22
CA SER A 147 -9.89 20.56 7.12
C SER A 147 -8.91 20.00 8.17
N PRO A 148 -7.63 19.82 7.82
CA PRO A 148 -6.67 19.10 8.67
C PRO A 148 -6.26 19.85 9.96
N GLY A 149 -6.60 21.13 10.09
CA GLY A 149 -6.15 21.96 11.22
C GLY A 149 -4.62 22.03 11.22
N ASP A 150 -4.01 21.65 12.34
CA ASP A 150 -2.54 21.61 12.52
C ASP A 150 -1.89 20.30 11.99
N GLU A 151 -2.68 19.37 11.45
CA GLU A 151 -2.14 18.12 10.88
C GLU A 151 -1.63 18.30 9.45
N LEU A 152 -0.64 17.47 9.08
CA LEU A 152 -0.01 17.52 7.77
C LEU A 152 -1.00 17.17 6.63
N PRO A 153 -1.31 18.09 5.70
CA PRO A 153 -2.18 17.80 4.55
C PRO A 153 -1.60 16.73 3.60
N LEU A 154 -2.44 16.08 2.78
CA LEU A 154 -1.97 15.03 1.86
C LEU A 154 -0.97 15.53 0.82
N GLY A 155 -1.16 16.74 0.30
CA GLY A 155 -0.21 17.35 -0.62
C GLY A 155 1.17 17.55 0.01
N GLN A 156 1.22 18.07 1.24
CA GLN A 156 2.50 18.25 1.95
C GLN A 156 3.14 16.91 2.35
N PHE A 157 2.32 15.90 2.69
CA PHE A 157 2.84 14.54 2.89
C PHE A 157 3.47 13.98 1.61
N TYR A 158 2.81 14.17 0.45
CA TYR A 158 3.37 13.77 -0.85
C TYR A 158 4.72 14.45 -1.09
N GLU A 159 4.77 15.78 -0.98
CA GLU A 159 6.01 16.54 -1.21
C GLU A 159 7.16 16.09 -0.31
N LYS A 160 6.88 15.84 0.98
CA LYS A 160 7.91 15.50 1.96
C LYS A 160 8.34 14.03 1.95
N TYR A 161 7.41 13.10 1.68
CA TYR A 161 7.63 11.68 1.96
C TYR A 161 7.37 10.74 0.78
N HIS A 162 6.94 11.23 -0.39
CA HIS A 162 6.65 10.36 -1.53
C HIS A 162 7.84 9.50 -1.95
N GLY A 163 9.08 10.02 -1.89
CA GLY A 163 10.28 9.23 -2.19
C GLY A 163 10.43 8.00 -1.29
N PHE A 164 10.17 8.13 0.02
CA PHE A 164 10.22 7.01 0.97
C PHE A 164 9.09 6.01 0.75
N VAL A 165 7.88 6.51 0.50
CA VAL A 165 6.72 5.69 0.16
C VAL A 165 6.96 4.92 -1.13
N TYR A 166 7.54 5.56 -2.14
CA TYR A 166 7.86 4.92 -3.41
C TYR A 166 8.92 3.82 -3.23
N LEU A 167 9.93 4.05 -2.39
CA LEU A 167 10.90 2.99 -2.05
C LEU A 167 10.23 1.78 -1.39
N LEU A 168 9.31 2.01 -0.44
CA LEU A 168 8.52 0.95 0.20
C LEU A 168 7.65 0.20 -0.80
N TYR A 169 7.09 0.88 -1.80
CA TYR A 169 6.28 0.25 -2.84
C TYR A 169 7.11 -0.53 -3.85
N TYR A 170 8.24 0.01 -4.28
CA TYR A 170 9.08 -0.57 -5.33
C TYR A 170 9.84 -1.82 -4.83
N SER A 171 10.31 -1.82 -3.58
CA SER A 171 11.14 -2.91 -3.05
C SER A 171 10.48 -4.30 -2.99
N PRO A 172 9.19 -4.49 -2.63
CA PRO A 172 8.54 -5.79 -2.60
C PRO A 172 8.08 -6.30 -3.98
N GLN A 173 8.11 -5.48 -5.04
CA GLN A 173 7.48 -5.82 -6.32
C GLN A 173 7.95 -7.15 -6.90
N TRP A 174 9.24 -7.47 -6.81
CA TRP A 174 9.79 -8.71 -7.39
C TRP A 174 9.22 -9.98 -6.74
N LEU A 175 8.75 -9.89 -5.48
CA LEU A 175 8.26 -11.02 -4.70
C LEU A 175 6.73 -11.07 -4.65
N TRP A 176 6.09 -9.90 -4.55
CA TRP A 176 4.65 -9.80 -4.28
C TRP A 176 3.81 -9.45 -5.51
N THR A 177 4.44 -9.14 -6.65
CA THR A 177 3.71 -8.97 -7.90
C THR A 177 3.27 -10.34 -8.41
N VAL A 178 1.96 -10.54 -8.46
CA VAL A 178 1.35 -11.71 -9.11
C VAL A 178 1.55 -11.59 -10.62
N LYS A 179 2.29 -12.54 -11.21
CA LYS A 179 2.49 -12.62 -12.67
C LYS A 179 1.26 -13.15 -13.39
N ASP A 180 0.60 -14.12 -12.76
CA ASP A 180 -0.60 -14.77 -13.28
C ASP A 180 -1.65 -14.84 -12.17
N ILE A 181 -2.63 -13.93 -12.23
CA ILE A 181 -3.68 -13.77 -11.22
C ILE A 181 -4.56 -15.01 -11.13
N GLU A 182 -4.70 -15.77 -12.22
CA GLU A 182 -5.56 -16.95 -12.33
C GLU A 182 -4.98 -18.17 -11.61
N THR A 183 -3.67 -18.17 -11.34
CA THR A 183 -2.99 -19.29 -10.66
C THR A 183 -3.06 -19.22 -9.13
N GLN A 184 -3.51 -18.09 -8.59
CA GLN A 184 -3.58 -17.85 -7.16
C GLN A 184 -4.93 -18.31 -6.61
N ASP A 185 -4.92 -19.08 -5.52
CA ASP A 185 -6.13 -19.35 -4.74
C ASP A 185 -6.52 -18.08 -3.96
N TRP A 186 -7.61 -17.45 -4.39
CA TRP A 186 -8.16 -16.22 -3.80
C TRP A 186 -9.19 -16.49 -2.71
N LYS A 187 -9.51 -17.76 -2.41
CA LYS A 187 -10.45 -18.16 -1.35
C LYS A 187 -11.79 -17.42 -1.51
N SER A 188 -12.29 -16.81 -0.44
CA SER A 188 -13.57 -16.07 -0.48
C SER A 188 -13.57 -14.81 -1.35
N ILE A 189 -12.42 -14.35 -1.87
CA ILE A 189 -12.35 -13.15 -2.73
C ILE A 189 -12.91 -13.49 -4.12
N GLU A 190 -12.56 -14.64 -4.69
CA GLU A 190 -13.08 -15.08 -6.00
C GLU A 190 -14.55 -15.54 -5.95
N GLU A 191 -15.08 -15.87 -4.77
CA GLU A 191 -16.50 -16.16 -4.58
C GLU A 191 -17.41 -14.95 -4.84
N PHE A 192 -16.87 -13.74 -4.85
CA PHE A 192 -17.61 -12.51 -5.17
C PHE A 192 -17.86 -12.39 -6.68
N ASP A 193 -18.74 -13.24 -7.22
CA ASP A 193 -19.19 -13.21 -8.61
C ASP A 193 -20.68 -12.86 -8.71
N LEU A 194 -20.97 -11.71 -9.33
CA LEU A 194 -22.34 -11.21 -9.54
C LEU A 194 -23.06 -11.89 -10.72
N ALA A 195 -22.36 -12.66 -11.55
CA ALA A 195 -22.97 -13.46 -12.62
C ALA A 195 -23.78 -14.64 -12.05
N VAL A 196 -23.52 -15.04 -10.80
CA VAL A 196 -24.26 -16.09 -10.09
C VAL A 196 -25.59 -15.55 -9.54
N ARG A 197 -26.53 -15.17 -10.43
CA ARG A 197 -27.92 -14.86 -10.06
C ARG A 197 -28.83 -16.09 -10.16
N ARG A 198 -29.04 -16.76 -9.01
CA ARG A 198 -30.23 -17.52 -8.58
C ARG A 198 -31.00 -18.35 -9.64
N SER A 199 -30.56 -19.58 -9.88
CA SER A 199 -31.46 -20.70 -10.21
C SER A 199 -32.11 -21.21 -8.90
N GLY A 200 -33.08 -20.48 -8.35
CA GLY A 200 -33.62 -20.82 -7.03
C GLY A 200 -34.71 -19.91 -6.47
N ARG A 201 -35.68 -19.49 -7.30
CA ARG A 201 -37.03 -19.15 -6.82
C ARG A 201 -38.02 -19.86 -7.71
N GLY A 202 -38.17 -21.17 -7.48
CA GLY A 202 -39.34 -21.90 -7.92
C GLY A 202 -40.54 -21.38 -7.15
N THR A 203 -41.33 -20.52 -7.78
CA THR A 203 -42.73 -20.33 -7.42
C THR A 203 -43.43 -21.66 -7.62
N LYS A 204 -43.83 -22.32 -6.53
CA LYS A 204 -44.87 -23.36 -6.61
C LYS A 204 -46.17 -22.67 -7.04
N PRO A 205 -46.92 -23.21 -8.01
CA PRO A 205 -48.29 -22.76 -8.24
C PRO A 205 -49.16 -23.21 -7.07
N ASP A 206 -49.95 -22.29 -6.54
CA ASP A 206 -50.97 -22.55 -5.52
C ASP A 206 -52.02 -23.53 -6.07
N VAL A 207 -52.40 -24.49 -5.21
CA VAL A 207 -53.55 -25.39 -5.39
C VAL A 207 -54.81 -24.69 -4.87
#